data_AF-A0A9P0B5H1-F1
#
_entry.id   AF-A0A9P0B5H1-F1
#
_cell.length_a   1.000
_cell.length_b   1.000
_cell.length_c   1.000
_cell.angle_alpha   90.00
_cell.angle_beta   90.00
_cell.angle_gamma   90.00
#
_symmetry.space_group_name_H-M   'P 1'
#
loop_
_entity.id
_entity.type
_entity.pdbx_description
1 polymer ?
#
loop_
_entity_poly.entity_id
_entity_poly.type
_entity_poly.pdbx_seq_one_letter_code
_entity_poly.pdbx_strand_id
1 'polypeptide(L)'
;MDGTFINNNTKYTVLSDILSQQHLNNMKWSVAILLLFAGACCAEINLQNLPNIPEIDDIAVVKERCDTKGGPGTYDNVKKSIEEMKTCIKGIINIESIKTEVEESKKTGSMDEVFGKYCKKRPEVKACLQKGIDAVKPCLEDTEKEAMNKTLNVIRELGEFICFRDGDRIAMFVAEGGFECIQEHTEGVKNCVNATLKIDPTKFTSLSPNSIPTISIDKSRCDDLSKVQTCVVEELEKCKDSTPANIVDALFRFIKKSACAVEKKHRRSVFKRDITNAITENQMQLKNLMIEKVKMYCDKFGEGQAFQELKDSLTQSRICTGNFLDIFGPQYNTRIPKCYTDTINKIRNCLPEELKYFPSFIVDILFSVTEFLKTNTQHFKLSSTNMVFQQCFISLRQESVKESFLQCINDCELTDVNKEIFTKDVTCKKLNDLTNCASTVMKNTCIPDITLDKFRNGLMAAFTKPCKDV
;
A
#
# COMPACT_ATOMS: atom_id res chain seq x y z
N MET A 1 -36.39 17.77 61.63
CA MET A 1 -36.45 16.65 60.68
C MET A 1 -36.61 17.26 59.29
N ASP A 2 -35.78 16.77 58.38
CA ASP A 2 -35.81 16.91 56.91
C ASP A 2 -35.65 18.32 56.34
N GLY A 3 -34.82 18.58 55.33
CA GLY A 3 -33.97 17.72 54.51
C GLY A 3 -33.50 18.59 53.35
N THR A 4 -32.23 18.96 53.34
CA THR A 4 -31.65 19.90 52.35
C THR A 4 -31.16 19.11 51.13
N PHE A 5 -31.86 19.29 50.01
CA PHE A 5 -31.42 18.83 48.69
C PHE A 5 -30.20 19.66 48.23
N ILE A 6 -29.03 19.03 48.13
CA ILE A 6 -27.84 19.61 47.50
C ILE A 6 -27.80 19.16 46.04
N ASN A 7 -27.70 20.15 45.15
CA ASN A 7 -27.72 20.03 43.70
C ASN A 7 -26.39 19.44 43.16
N ASN A 8 -26.46 18.27 42.52
CA ASN A 8 -25.32 17.51 41.97
C ASN A 8 -24.93 18.00 40.56
N ASN A 9 -24.29 19.16 40.42
CA ASN A 9 -23.85 19.64 39.11
C ASN A 9 -22.42 20.19 39.01
N THR A 10 -21.53 19.84 39.95
CA THR A 10 -20.12 20.29 39.92
C THR A 10 -19.09 19.15 39.83
N LYS A 11 -19.52 17.92 39.52
CA LYS A 11 -18.63 16.74 39.42
C LYS A 11 -18.31 16.28 37.98
N TYR A 12 -18.83 16.96 36.96
CA TYR A 12 -18.64 16.56 35.55
C TYR A 12 -17.70 17.44 34.73
N THR A 13 -17.11 18.49 35.32
CA THR A 13 -16.20 19.43 34.63
C THR A 13 -14.72 19.24 34.95
N VAL A 14 -14.35 18.31 35.84
CA VAL A 14 -12.93 18.03 36.19
C VAL A 14 -12.41 16.73 35.54
N LEU A 15 -13.30 15.86 35.04
CA LEU A 15 -12.96 14.60 34.36
C LEU A 15 -12.66 14.75 32.86
N SER A 16 -13.12 15.84 32.22
CA SER A 16 -12.81 16.13 30.81
C SER A 16 -11.40 16.70 30.61
N ASP A 17 -10.86 17.39 31.62
CA ASP A 17 -9.56 18.06 31.52
C ASP A 17 -8.39 17.11 31.80
N ILE A 18 -8.65 15.97 32.47
CA ILE A 18 -7.66 14.92 32.75
C ILE A 18 -7.44 14.01 31.52
N LEU A 19 -8.47 13.82 30.68
CA LEU A 19 -8.39 12.99 29.47
C LEU A 19 -7.73 13.68 28.27
N SER A 20 -7.49 14.99 28.32
CA SER A 20 -6.87 15.73 27.21
C SER A 20 -5.33 15.71 27.25
N GLN A 21 -4.74 15.49 28.43
CA GLN A 21 -3.30 15.75 28.67
C GLN A 21 -2.38 14.54 28.43
N GLN A 22 -2.95 13.36 28.17
CA GLN A 22 -2.23 12.09 28.00
C GLN A 22 -1.79 11.83 26.54
N HIS A 23 -2.14 12.73 25.60
CA HIS A 23 -2.22 12.40 24.17
C HIS A 23 -1.07 12.95 23.29
N LEU A 24 -0.17 13.77 23.83
CA LEU A 24 0.81 14.53 23.05
C LEU A 24 2.19 13.88 22.85
N ASN A 25 2.63 12.95 23.72
CA ASN A 25 4.04 12.52 23.72
C ASN A 25 4.42 11.55 22.58
N ASN A 26 3.47 10.85 21.97
CA ASN A 26 3.75 9.88 20.91
C ASN A 26 3.74 10.51 19.50
N MET A 27 3.03 11.63 19.31
CA MET A 27 3.14 12.41 18.06
C MET A 27 4.43 13.23 18.02
N LYS A 28 4.99 13.59 19.18
CA LYS A 28 6.30 14.23 19.28
C LYS A 28 7.42 13.38 18.70
N TRP A 29 7.39 12.04 18.82
CA TRP A 29 8.39 11.17 18.19
C TRP A 29 8.22 11.05 16.68
N SER A 30 6.98 10.97 16.17
CA SER A 30 6.73 10.92 14.72
C SER A 30 7.03 12.26 14.04
N VAL A 31 6.73 13.38 14.70
CA VAL A 31 7.09 14.74 14.28
C VAL A 31 8.57 14.99 14.49
N ALA A 32 9.20 14.46 15.56
CA ALA A 32 10.66 14.51 15.74
C ALA A 32 11.37 13.65 14.70
N ILE A 33 10.81 12.54 14.21
CA ILE A 33 11.36 11.77 13.10
C ILE A 33 11.20 12.56 11.79
N LEU A 34 10.06 13.23 11.58
CA LEU A 34 9.84 14.14 10.44
C LEU A 34 10.81 15.34 10.47
N LEU A 35 11.05 15.91 11.66
CA LEU A 35 12.01 16.98 11.95
C LEU A 35 13.46 16.49 12.01
N LEU A 36 13.72 15.21 12.28
CA LEU A 36 15.04 14.57 12.18
C LEU A 36 15.38 14.38 10.71
N PHE A 37 14.41 14.05 9.85
CA PHE A 37 14.62 14.00 8.41
C PHE A 37 14.72 15.40 7.79
N ALA A 38 13.95 16.39 8.27
CA ALA A 38 14.16 17.78 7.88
C ALA A 38 15.50 18.32 8.38
N GLY A 39 15.84 18.08 9.65
CA GLY A 39 17.04 18.59 10.31
C GLY A 39 18.34 17.87 9.95
N ALA A 40 18.31 16.59 9.54
CA ALA A 40 19.49 15.88 9.08
C ALA A 40 20.02 16.37 7.72
N CYS A 41 19.22 17.17 7.01
CA CYS A 41 19.58 17.71 5.70
C CYS A 41 19.53 19.25 5.64
N CYS A 42 18.91 19.95 6.61
CA CYS A 42 18.99 21.40 6.74
C CYS A 42 20.33 21.85 7.35
N ALA A 43 21.07 22.68 6.62
CA ALA A 43 22.33 23.26 7.06
C ALA A 43 22.22 24.31 8.19
N GLU A 44 21.02 24.72 8.64
CA GLU A 44 20.86 25.88 9.53
C GLU A 44 19.87 25.70 10.70
N ILE A 45 19.23 24.54 10.84
CA ILE A 45 18.61 24.20 12.14
C ILE A 45 19.76 23.77 13.05
N ASN A 46 20.11 24.64 13.99
CA ASN A 46 21.08 24.32 15.03
C ASN A 46 20.67 22.98 15.68
N LEU A 47 21.39 21.90 15.37
CA LEU A 47 21.10 20.53 15.85
C LEU A 47 21.16 20.44 17.39
N GLN A 48 21.71 21.46 18.05
CA GLN A 48 21.71 21.64 19.50
C GLN A 48 20.32 22.03 20.06
N ASN A 49 19.38 22.46 19.20
CA ASN A 49 18.01 22.84 19.55
C ASN A 49 16.95 21.81 19.09
N LEU A 50 17.36 20.55 18.84
CA LEU A 50 16.42 19.45 19.05
C LEU A 50 15.81 19.65 20.46
N PRO A 51 14.52 19.35 20.70
CA PRO A 51 14.09 19.14 22.07
C PRO A 51 15.07 18.11 22.61
N ASN A 52 15.88 18.48 23.61
CA ASN A 52 16.73 17.55 24.34
C ASN A 52 15.88 16.30 24.55
N ILE A 53 16.22 15.21 23.85
CA ILE A 53 15.57 13.93 24.13
C ILE A 53 15.93 13.72 25.60
N PRO A 54 14.97 13.73 26.52
CA PRO A 54 15.28 13.65 27.93
C PRO A 54 16.21 12.46 28.11
N GLU A 55 17.31 12.66 28.84
CA GLU A 55 18.15 11.51 29.15
C GLU A 55 17.24 10.49 29.85
N ILE A 56 17.46 9.20 29.64
CA ILE A 56 16.61 8.19 30.28
C ILE A 56 16.63 8.36 31.82
N ASP A 57 17.73 8.93 32.34
CA ASP A 57 17.94 9.32 33.73
C ASP A 57 17.01 10.44 34.20
N ASP A 58 16.50 11.28 33.30
CA ASP A 58 15.55 12.37 33.60
C ASP A 58 14.11 11.85 33.79
N ILE A 59 13.86 10.56 33.50
CA ILE A 59 12.55 9.94 33.59
C ILE A 59 12.55 8.88 34.68
N ALA A 60 12.52 9.31 35.95
CA ALA A 60 12.52 8.44 37.12
C ALA A 60 11.47 7.29 37.05
N VAL A 61 10.34 7.54 36.38
CA VAL A 61 9.24 6.60 36.13
C VAL A 61 9.68 5.39 35.27
N VAL A 62 10.65 5.56 34.36
CA VAL A 62 11.15 4.48 33.51
C VAL A 62 11.99 3.49 34.30
N LYS A 63 12.78 3.97 35.26
CA LYS A 63 13.59 3.12 36.15
C LYS A 63 12.70 2.21 37.00
N GLU A 64 11.77 2.80 37.74
CA GLU A 64 10.85 2.06 38.61
C GLU A 64 10.09 0.98 37.83
N ARG A 65 9.61 1.31 36.62
CA ARG A 65 8.84 0.37 35.79
C ARG A 65 9.69 -0.73 35.16
N CYS A 66 10.89 -0.42 34.68
CA CYS A 66 11.83 -1.42 34.17
C CYS A 66 12.24 -2.39 35.27
N ASP A 67 12.51 -1.90 36.48
CA ASP A 67 12.86 -2.75 37.62
C ASP A 67 11.68 -3.60 38.09
N THR A 68 10.46 -3.03 38.09
CA THR A 68 9.24 -3.75 38.49
C THR A 68 8.82 -4.83 37.49
N LYS A 69 8.93 -4.57 36.18
CA LYS A 69 8.41 -5.47 35.13
C LYS A 69 9.46 -6.33 34.45
N GLY A 70 10.65 -5.78 34.19
CA GLY A 70 11.76 -6.51 33.58
C GLY A 70 12.64 -7.23 34.59
N GLY A 71 12.56 -6.84 35.87
CA GLY A 71 13.39 -7.36 36.95
C GLY A 71 14.67 -6.55 37.15
N PRO A 72 15.43 -6.83 38.24
CA PRO A 72 16.62 -6.08 38.61
C PRO A 72 17.66 -6.01 37.48
N GLY A 73 18.20 -4.82 37.22
CA GLY A 73 19.24 -4.60 36.19
C GLY A 73 18.70 -4.38 34.77
N THR A 74 17.38 -4.44 34.57
CA THR A 74 16.76 -4.15 33.26
C THR A 74 16.99 -2.70 32.85
N TYR A 75 16.83 -1.75 33.77
CA TYR A 75 17.05 -0.33 33.50
C TYR A 75 18.47 -0.04 33.00
N ASP A 76 19.48 -0.61 33.67
CA ASP A 76 20.89 -0.43 33.28
C ASP A 76 21.18 -1.03 31.91
N ASN A 77 20.58 -2.18 31.61
CA ASN A 77 20.69 -2.80 30.28
C ASN A 77 20.02 -1.94 29.19
N VAL A 78 18.86 -1.34 29.47
CA VAL A 78 18.19 -0.40 28.56
C VAL A 78 19.09 0.80 28.30
N LYS A 79 19.62 1.42 29.35
CA LYS A 79 20.53 2.58 29.24
C LYS A 79 21.73 2.27 28.35
N LYS A 80 22.40 1.14 28.62
CA LYS A 80 23.51 0.65 27.82
C LYS A 80 23.11 0.43 26.36
N SER A 81 21.97 -0.22 26.12
CA SER A 81 21.48 -0.52 24.77
C SER A 81 21.10 0.72 23.97
N ILE A 82 20.60 1.78 24.62
CA ILE A 82 20.33 3.07 23.97
C ILE A 82 21.65 3.75 23.56
N GLU A 83 22.68 3.74 24.40
CA GLU A 83 23.99 4.29 24.05
C GLU A 83 24.69 3.49 22.94
N GLU A 84 24.57 2.16 22.96
CA GLU A 84 25.03 1.30 21.88
C GLU A 84 24.25 1.58 20.58
N MET A 85 22.93 1.78 20.65
CA MET A 85 22.11 2.16 19.49
C MET A 85 22.55 3.50 18.91
N LYS A 86 22.75 4.54 19.74
CA LYS A 86 23.26 5.85 19.30
C LYS A 86 24.62 5.72 18.62
N THR A 87 25.53 4.96 19.22
CA THR A 87 26.88 4.71 18.69
C THR A 87 26.83 3.95 17.37
N CYS A 88 25.97 2.93 17.27
CA CYS A 88 25.71 2.14 16.07
C CYS A 88 25.21 3.03 14.92
N ILE A 89 24.23 3.89 15.16
CA ILE A 89 23.71 4.81 14.14
C ILE A 89 24.78 5.82 13.70
N LYS A 90 25.51 6.43 14.64
CA LYS A 90 26.61 7.36 14.32
C LYS A 90 27.72 6.72 13.51
N GLY A 91 28.03 5.43 13.77
CA GLY A 91 29.02 4.68 12.99
C GLY A 91 28.60 4.44 11.54
N ILE A 92 27.29 4.42 11.26
CA ILE A 92 26.74 4.19 9.92
C ILE A 92 26.52 5.52 9.19
N ILE A 93 26.00 6.53 9.90
CA ILE A 93 25.55 7.82 9.38
C ILE A 93 26.30 8.93 10.13
N ASN A 94 27.23 9.59 9.42
CA ASN A 94 27.79 10.86 9.87
C ASN A 94 27.01 12.01 9.22
N ILE A 95 26.28 12.77 10.04
CA ILE A 95 25.39 13.85 9.59
C ILE A 95 26.21 15.00 8.97
N GLU A 96 27.38 15.33 9.52
CA GLU A 96 28.25 16.39 8.99
C GLU A 96 28.81 16.02 7.62
N SER A 97 29.17 14.75 7.43
CA SER A 97 29.59 14.24 6.13
C SER A 97 28.46 14.28 5.10
N ILE A 98 27.24 13.85 5.47
CA ILE A 98 26.07 13.93 4.57
C ILE A 98 25.85 15.36 4.12
N LYS A 99 25.82 16.30 5.07
CA LYS A 99 25.61 17.72 4.79
C LYS A 99 26.64 18.23 3.78
N THR A 100 27.91 17.93 4.00
CA THR A 100 29.00 18.35 3.10
C THR A 100 28.84 17.72 1.70
N GLU A 101 28.58 16.42 1.63
CA GLU A 101 28.39 15.69 0.37
C GLU A 101 27.18 16.21 -0.43
N VAL A 102 26.08 16.56 0.26
CA VAL A 102 24.87 17.12 -0.36
C VAL A 102 25.11 18.53 -0.90
N GLU A 103 25.76 19.42 -0.14
CA GLU A 103 26.07 20.78 -0.58
C GLU A 103 27.04 20.81 -1.78
N GLU A 104 28.00 19.89 -1.82
CA GLU A 104 28.88 19.71 -2.98
C GLU A 104 28.10 19.18 -4.18
N SER A 105 27.26 18.17 -3.98
CA SER A 105 26.48 17.53 -5.05
C SER A 105 25.34 18.40 -5.57
N LYS A 106 24.87 19.38 -4.78
CA LYS A 106 23.90 20.41 -5.22
C LYS A 106 24.47 21.23 -6.38
N LYS A 107 25.79 21.47 -6.40
CA LYS A 107 26.48 22.24 -7.46
C LYS A 107 26.61 21.46 -8.76
N THR A 108 26.73 20.14 -8.69
CA THR A 108 26.91 19.24 -9.84
C THR A 108 25.62 18.60 -10.32
N GLY A 109 24.55 18.65 -9.51
CA GLY A 109 23.27 18.00 -9.79
C GLY A 109 23.25 16.49 -9.50
N SER A 110 24.23 15.95 -8.77
CA SER A 110 24.42 14.51 -8.51
C SER A 110 24.02 14.09 -7.08
N MET A 111 22.97 14.72 -6.53
CA MET A 111 22.53 14.49 -5.14
C MET A 111 21.92 13.09 -4.93
N ASP A 112 21.33 12.52 -5.97
CA ASP A 112 20.80 11.16 -6.00
C ASP A 112 21.88 10.10 -5.68
N GLU A 113 23.11 10.28 -6.15
CA GLU A 113 24.22 9.39 -5.82
C GLU A 113 24.55 9.40 -4.32
N VAL A 114 24.54 10.58 -3.71
CA VAL A 114 24.75 10.77 -2.26
C VAL A 114 23.63 10.11 -1.49
N PHE A 115 22.37 10.44 -1.79
CA PHE A 115 21.24 9.82 -1.11
C PHE A 115 21.21 8.30 -1.32
N GLY A 116 21.58 7.80 -2.49
CA GLY A 116 21.64 6.38 -2.80
C GLY A 116 22.65 5.64 -1.94
N LYS A 117 23.82 6.23 -1.70
CA LYS A 117 24.83 5.73 -0.77
C LYS A 117 24.28 5.55 0.65
N TYR A 118 23.53 6.52 1.18
CA TYR A 118 22.94 6.44 2.52
C TYR A 118 21.70 5.55 2.58
N CYS A 119 20.91 5.52 1.52
CA CYS A 119 19.75 4.65 1.39
C CYS A 119 20.11 3.16 1.37
N LYS A 120 21.30 2.79 0.92
CA LYS A 120 21.82 1.42 1.00
C LYS A 120 22.11 0.97 2.44
N LYS A 121 22.39 1.90 3.36
CA LYS A 121 22.69 1.64 4.77
C LYS A 121 21.44 1.42 5.65
N ARG A 122 20.24 1.57 5.10
CA ARG A 122 18.96 1.37 5.82
C ARG A 122 18.86 0.06 6.61
N PRO A 123 19.29 -1.12 6.07
CA PRO A 123 19.22 -2.38 6.82
C PRO A 123 20.05 -2.35 8.11
N GLU A 124 21.23 -1.71 8.07
CA GLU A 124 22.13 -1.58 9.22
C GLU A 124 21.53 -0.64 10.27
N VAL A 125 20.98 0.50 9.84
CA VAL A 125 20.27 1.44 10.75
C VAL A 125 19.08 0.76 11.42
N LYS A 126 18.29 0.00 10.65
CA LYS A 126 17.17 -0.79 11.17
C LYS A 126 17.65 -1.79 12.23
N ALA A 127 18.78 -2.44 12.01
CA ALA A 127 19.34 -3.38 12.97
C ALA A 127 19.76 -2.67 14.28
N CYS A 128 20.35 -1.47 14.21
CA CYS A 128 20.65 -0.67 15.40
C CYS A 128 19.37 -0.33 16.20
N LEU A 129 18.34 0.16 15.51
CA LEU A 129 17.06 0.53 16.13
C LEU A 129 16.37 -0.68 16.77
N GLN A 130 16.39 -1.83 16.09
CA GLN A 130 15.78 -3.05 16.59
C GLN A 130 16.41 -3.50 17.91
N LYS A 131 17.75 -3.45 18.03
CA LYS A 131 18.47 -3.79 19.27
C LYS A 131 18.07 -2.91 20.44
N GLY A 132 18.00 -1.58 20.23
CA GLY A 132 17.57 -0.65 21.27
C GLY A 132 16.13 -0.91 21.72
N ILE A 133 15.23 -1.16 20.77
CA ILE A 133 13.82 -1.45 21.05
C ILE A 133 13.65 -2.78 21.78
N ASP A 134 14.40 -3.82 21.39
CA ASP A 134 14.35 -5.12 22.04
C ASP A 134 14.80 -5.05 23.50
N ALA A 135 15.74 -4.16 23.82
CA ALA A 135 16.16 -3.92 25.20
C ALA A 135 15.07 -3.23 26.03
N VAL A 136 14.24 -2.37 25.43
CA VAL A 136 13.15 -1.65 26.12
C VAL A 136 11.90 -2.52 26.29
N LYS A 137 11.65 -3.50 25.41
CA LYS A 137 10.46 -4.37 25.44
C LYS A 137 10.12 -4.98 26.81
N PRO A 138 11.08 -5.46 27.64
CA PRO A 138 10.79 -5.98 28.97
C PRO A 138 10.17 -4.97 29.94
N CYS A 139 10.37 -3.67 29.72
CA CYS A 139 9.78 -2.60 30.54
C CYS A 139 8.33 -2.28 30.19
N LEU A 140 7.81 -2.86 29.10
CA LEU A 140 6.56 -2.47 28.46
C LEU A 140 5.45 -3.50 28.65
N GLU A 141 4.21 -3.02 28.60
CA GLU A 141 3.00 -3.83 28.48
C GLU A 141 2.81 -4.31 27.04
N ASP A 142 1.98 -5.33 26.85
CA ASP A 142 1.79 -5.93 25.53
C ASP A 142 1.17 -4.95 24.53
N THR A 143 0.29 -4.06 24.98
CA THR A 143 -0.28 -2.97 24.19
C THR A 143 0.79 -1.95 23.75
N GLU A 144 1.77 -1.67 24.60
CA GLU A 144 2.89 -0.77 24.33
C GLU A 144 3.91 -1.42 23.40
N LYS A 145 4.20 -2.72 23.57
CA LYS A 145 5.05 -3.51 22.68
C LYS A 145 4.47 -3.57 21.26
N GLU A 146 3.17 -3.85 21.14
CA GLU A 146 2.48 -3.89 19.85
C GLU A 146 2.63 -2.56 19.12
N ALA A 147 2.49 -1.47 19.85
CA ALA A 147 2.57 -0.17 19.28
C ALA A 147 3.99 0.29 18.95
N MET A 148 4.99 -0.10 19.73
CA MET A 148 6.40 0.07 19.36
C MET A 148 6.73 -0.69 18.07
N ASN A 149 6.18 -1.88 17.88
CA ASN A 149 6.29 -2.60 16.61
C ASN A 149 5.60 -1.86 15.45
N LYS A 150 4.45 -1.22 15.70
CA LYS A 150 3.79 -0.34 14.72
C LYS A 150 4.66 0.88 14.37
N THR A 151 5.27 1.53 15.35
CA THR A 151 6.20 2.64 15.14
C THR A 151 7.42 2.22 14.31
N LEU A 152 8.00 1.05 14.57
CA LEU A 152 9.06 0.47 13.75
C LEU A 152 8.65 0.25 12.30
N ASN A 153 7.42 -0.21 12.08
CA ASN A 153 6.87 -0.36 10.74
C ASN A 153 6.72 1.00 10.05
N VAL A 154 6.25 2.03 10.76
CA VAL A 154 6.17 3.40 10.22
C VAL A 154 7.57 3.93 9.86
N ILE A 155 8.58 3.73 10.71
CA ILE A 155 9.97 4.14 10.43
C ILE A 155 10.52 3.41 9.20
N ARG A 156 10.28 2.09 9.08
CA ARG A 156 10.66 1.31 7.89
C ARG A 156 10.03 1.90 6.64
N GLU A 157 8.73 2.15 6.69
CA GLU A 157 7.97 2.64 5.55
C GLU A 157 8.39 4.07 5.19
N LEU A 158 8.64 4.95 6.16
CA LEU A 158 9.23 6.27 5.95
C LEU A 158 10.58 6.17 5.22
N GLY A 159 11.45 5.26 5.67
CA GLY A 159 12.70 4.97 5.00
C GLY A 159 12.53 4.45 3.57
N GLU A 160 11.45 3.72 3.26
CA GLU A 160 11.11 3.31 1.89
C GLU A 160 10.62 4.48 1.04
N PHE A 161 9.85 5.41 1.62
CA PHE A 161 9.36 6.59 0.93
C PHE A 161 10.50 7.53 0.54
N ILE A 162 11.39 7.84 1.48
CA ILE A 162 12.49 8.80 1.28
C ILE A 162 13.51 8.25 0.28
N CYS A 163 13.89 6.99 0.46
CA CYS A 163 14.83 6.29 -0.42
C CYS A 163 14.15 5.61 -1.61
N PHE A 164 13.06 6.19 -2.09
CA PHE A 164 12.46 5.77 -3.34
C PHE A 164 13.46 6.05 -4.47
N ARG A 165 13.77 5.03 -5.29
CA ARG A 165 14.80 5.08 -6.33
C ARG A 165 16.09 5.71 -5.83
N ASP A 166 16.69 5.08 -4.83
CA ASP A 166 17.95 5.55 -4.25
C ASP A 166 17.95 7.02 -3.78
N GLY A 167 16.78 7.59 -3.48
CA GLY A 167 16.68 8.93 -2.91
C GLY A 167 16.22 10.01 -3.88
N ASP A 168 15.74 9.67 -5.07
CA ASP A 168 15.16 10.63 -6.03
C ASP A 168 14.21 11.64 -5.38
N ARG A 169 13.33 11.19 -4.47
CA ARG A 169 12.35 12.08 -3.84
C ARG A 169 12.99 13.12 -2.93
N ILE A 170 14.01 12.73 -2.17
CA ILE A 170 14.72 13.65 -1.31
C ILE A 170 15.67 14.53 -2.13
N ALA A 171 16.29 14.01 -3.19
CA ALA A 171 17.06 14.81 -4.15
C ALA A 171 16.21 15.89 -4.80
N MET A 172 15.01 15.54 -5.31
CA MET A 172 14.07 16.48 -5.89
C MET A 172 13.57 17.51 -4.85
N PHE A 173 13.29 17.07 -3.62
CA PHE A 173 12.93 17.98 -2.54
C PHE A 173 14.02 19.03 -2.28
N VAL A 174 15.29 18.62 -2.27
CA VAL A 174 16.43 19.52 -2.08
C VAL A 174 16.66 20.43 -3.28
N ALA A 175 16.58 19.89 -4.48
CA ALA A 175 16.80 20.63 -5.72
C ALA A 175 15.82 21.81 -5.85
N GLU A 176 14.56 21.60 -5.46
CA GLU A 176 13.50 22.61 -5.51
C GLU A 176 13.45 23.52 -4.28
N GLY A 177 14.53 23.58 -3.49
CA GLY A 177 14.64 24.47 -2.33
C GLY A 177 13.70 24.09 -1.19
N GLY A 178 13.36 22.81 -1.06
CA GLY A 178 12.38 22.36 -0.07
C GLY A 178 12.80 22.60 1.37
N PHE A 179 14.11 22.60 1.67
CA PHE A 179 14.60 22.90 3.01
C PHE A 179 14.50 24.38 3.34
N GLU A 180 14.89 25.23 2.40
CA GLU A 180 14.78 26.68 2.47
C GLU A 180 13.31 27.09 2.66
N CYS A 181 12.41 26.47 1.88
CA CYS A 181 10.96 26.61 2.01
C CYS A 181 10.45 26.26 3.42
N ILE A 182 10.82 25.10 3.96
CA ILE A 182 10.43 24.73 5.34
C ILE A 182 11.01 25.71 6.35
N GLN A 183 12.25 26.14 6.17
CA GLN A 183 12.95 27.06 7.08
C GLN A 183 12.25 28.42 7.13
N GLU A 184 11.97 29.01 5.97
CA GLU A 184 11.24 30.28 5.84
C GLU A 184 9.84 30.20 6.45
N HIS A 185 9.17 29.05 6.32
CA HIS A 185 7.83 28.82 6.83
C HIS A 185 7.77 28.09 8.19
N THR A 186 8.90 28.04 8.92
CA THR A 186 9.02 27.27 10.17
C THR A 186 7.97 27.66 11.20
N GLU A 187 7.67 28.96 11.35
CA GLU A 187 6.66 29.43 12.30
C GLU A 187 5.25 29.00 11.91
N GLY A 188 4.90 29.06 10.62
CA GLY A 188 3.62 28.57 10.10
C GLY A 188 3.46 27.06 10.33
N VAL A 189 4.50 26.28 10.02
CA VAL A 189 4.53 24.83 10.29
C VAL A 189 4.40 24.53 11.79
N LYS A 190 5.13 25.25 12.65
CA LYS A 190 5.01 25.13 14.12
C LYS A 190 3.59 25.46 14.59
N ASN A 191 2.98 26.50 14.04
CA ASN A 191 1.61 26.89 14.36
C ASN A 191 0.60 25.82 13.92
N CYS A 192 0.76 25.20 12.74
CA CYS A 192 -0.06 24.07 12.30
C CYS A 192 -0.05 22.92 13.31
N VAL A 193 1.14 22.56 13.79
CA VAL A 193 1.33 21.51 14.80
C VAL A 193 0.75 21.95 16.14
N ASN A 194 1.07 23.15 16.62
CA ASN A 194 0.64 23.62 17.94
C ASN A 194 -0.88 23.85 18.02
N ALA A 195 -1.50 24.42 16.98
CA ALA A 195 -2.94 24.68 16.92
C ALA A 195 -3.76 23.38 16.86
N THR A 196 -3.25 22.39 16.14
CA THR A 196 -3.92 21.09 16.01
C THR A 196 -3.70 20.22 17.24
N LEU A 197 -2.50 20.27 17.85
CA LEU A 197 -2.09 19.35 18.91
C LEU A 197 -2.16 19.91 20.33
N LYS A 198 -2.38 21.22 20.50
CA LYS A 198 -2.47 21.94 21.79
C LYS A 198 -1.29 21.64 22.75
N ILE A 199 -0.07 22.00 22.34
CA ILE A 199 1.15 21.75 23.12
C ILE A 199 1.32 22.78 24.24
N ASP A 200 1.26 22.36 25.52
CA ASP A 200 1.62 23.20 26.68
C ASP A 200 2.99 22.79 27.25
N PRO A 201 4.02 23.67 27.21
CA PRO A 201 5.37 23.38 27.69
C PRO A 201 5.50 23.25 29.22
N THR A 202 4.56 23.80 30.00
CA THR A 202 4.73 23.95 31.47
C THR A 202 4.37 22.71 32.29
N LYS A 203 3.81 21.66 31.66
CA LYS A 203 3.32 20.45 32.34
C LYS A 203 4.25 19.23 32.22
N PHE A 204 5.49 19.44 31.81
CA PHE A 204 6.47 18.38 31.56
C PHE A 204 7.02 17.72 32.83
N THR A 205 6.91 18.38 33.99
CA THR A 205 7.56 17.98 35.25
C THR A 205 6.70 17.10 36.15
N SER A 206 5.45 16.77 35.77
CA SER A 206 4.53 15.98 36.59
C SER A 206 3.97 14.78 35.81
N LEU A 207 4.80 13.77 35.58
CA LEU A 207 4.32 12.46 35.09
C LEU A 207 4.03 11.57 36.29
N SER A 208 2.75 11.29 36.51
CA SER A 208 2.25 10.44 37.61
C SER A 208 2.59 8.95 37.36
N PRO A 209 2.85 8.13 38.40
CA PRO A 209 3.31 6.73 38.30
C PRO A 209 2.42 5.77 37.48
N ASN A 210 1.17 6.15 37.19
CA ASN A 210 0.16 5.26 36.62
C ASN A 210 -0.22 5.54 35.16
N SER A 211 0.47 6.44 34.44
CA SER A 211 0.02 6.85 33.10
C SER A 211 1.15 6.98 32.08
N ILE A 212 1.71 5.83 31.66
CA ILE A 212 2.35 5.79 30.33
C ILE A 212 1.24 5.72 29.27
N PRO A 213 1.23 6.60 28.25
CA PRO A 213 0.16 6.63 27.27
C PRO A 213 0.13 5.35 26.42
N THR A 214 -1.03 4.69 26.37
CA THR A 214 -1.32 3.63 25.41
C THR A 214 -1.09 4.17 23.99
N ILE A 215 -0.15 3.57 23.28
CA ILE A 215 0.25 3.96 21.92
C ILE A 215 -0.74 3.32 20.92
N SER A 216 -2.02 3.69 20.98
CA SER A 216 -2.98 3.38 19.91
C SER A 216 -3.25 4.66 19.10
N ILE A 217 -3.04 4.61 17.79
CA ILE A 217 -3.46 5.69 16.90
C ILE A 217 -4.96 5.43 16.65
N ASP A 218 -5.79 6.11 17.42
CA ASP A 218 -7.24 6.07 17.27
C ASP A 218 -7.70 6.91 16.06
N LYS A 219 -9.01 6.84 15.75
CA LYS A 219 -9.61 7.58 14.64
C LYS A 219 -9.42 9.10 14.77
N SER A 220 -9.53 9.64 15.98
CA SER A 220 -9.36 11.08 16.24
C SER A 220 -7.95 11.54 15.89
N ARG A 221 -6.93 10.76 16.25
CA ARG A 221 -5.52 11.06 15.95
C ARG A 221 -5.22 11.06 14.45
N CYS A 222 -5.98 10.29 13.67
CA CYS A 222 -5.88 10.31 12.21
C CYS A 222 -6.55 11.51 11.55
N ASP A 223 -7.62 12.00 12.15
CA ASP A 223 -8.26 13.25 11.73
C ASP A 223 -7.35 14.44 12.05
N ASP A 224 -6.69 14.43 13.21
CA ASP A 224 -5.72 15.47 13.57
C ASP A 224 -4.48 15.44 12.68
N LEU A 225 -3.96 14.25 12.32
CA LEU A 225 -2.89 14.12 11.33
C LEU A 225 -3.31 14.66 9.95
N SER A 226 -4.59 14.56 9.60
CA SER A 226 -5.14 15.13 8.36
C SER A 226 -5.19 16.66 8.41
N LYS A 227 -5.56 17.24 9.56
CA LYS A 227 -5.55 18.70 9.75
C LYS A 227 -4.13 19.26 9.72
N VAL A 228 -3.18 18.60 10.38
CA VAL A 228 -1.76 18.97 10.32
C VAL A 228 -1.26 18.89 8.89
N GLN A 229 -1.55 17.79 8.17
CA GLN A 229 -1.19 17.63 6.77
C GLN A 229 -1.69 18.82 5.93
N THR A 230 -3.00 19.10 5.97
CA THR A 230 -3.59 20.19 5.19
C THR A 230 -2.95 21.54 5.52
N CYS A 231 -2.84 21.86 6.81
CA CYS A 231 -2.24 23.13 7.24
C CYS A 231 -0.76 23.26 6.81
N VAL A 232 0.04 22.20 6.97
CA VAL A 232 1.46 22.24 6.58
C VAL A 232 1.62 22.33 5.07
N VAL A 233 0.79 21.62 4.29
CA VAL A 233 0.84 21.69 2.82
C VAL A 233 0.44 23.09 2.35
N GLU A 234 -0.64 23.67 2.89
CA GLU A 234 -1.06 25.05 2.58
C GLU A 234 0.01 26.08 2.93
N GLU A 235 0.78 25.85 4.00
CA GLU A 235 1.88 26.74 4.36
C GLU A 235 3.06 26.61 3.36
N LEU A 236 3.41 25.39 2.96
CA LEU A 236 4.51 25.13 2.03
C LEU A 236 4.16 25.44 0.56
N GLU A 237 2.86 25.51 0.22
CA GLU A 237 2.39 25.99 -1.08
C GLU A 237 2.69 27.48 -1.31
N LYS A 238 3.01 28.23 -0.25
CA LYS A 238 3.43 29.63 -0.34
C LYS A 238 4.87 29.81 -0.83
N CYS A 239 5.63 28.72 -0.87
CA CYS A 239 7.00 28.73 -1.39
C CYS A 239 7.01 28.96 -2.91
N LYS A 240 8.17 29.37 -3.42
CA LYS A 240 8.35 29.68 -4.85
C LYS A 240 8.03 28.49 -5.76
N ASP A 241 8.33 27.28 -5.31
CA ASP A 241 8.01 26.03 -6.00
C ASP A 241 7.03 25.21 -5.16
N SER A 242 6.07 24.55 -5.81
CA SER A 242 5.05 23.71 -5.15
C SER A 242 5.53 22.27 -4.91
N THR A 243 6.65 21.87 -5.50
CA THR A 243 7.22 20.53 -5.39
C THR A 243 7.53 20.13 -3.94
N PRO A 244 8.12 20.99 -3.08
CA PRO A 244 8.26 20.70 -1.66
C PRO A 244 6.93 20.38 -0.97
N ALA A 245 5.89 21.17 -1.23
CA ALA A 245 4.55 20.94 -0.68
C ALA A 245 3.95 19.61 -1.17
N ASN A 246 4.09 19.29 -2.46
CA ASN A 246 3.63 18.04 -3.06
C ASN A 246 4.34 16.81 -2.46
N ILE A 247 5.64 16.88 -2.23
CA ILE A 247 6.42 15.79 -1.61
C ILE A 247 6.01 15.60 -0.15
N VAL A 248 5.80 16.69 0.60
CA VAL A 248 5.32 16.65 1.97
C VAL A 248 3.88 16.11 2.05
N ASP A 249 2.99 16.50 1.15
CA ASP A 249 1.64 15.92 1.03
C ASP A 249 1.71 14.41 0.79
N ALA A 250 2.55 13.98 -0.15
CA ALA A 250 2.77 12.57 -0.44
C ALA A 250 3.33 11.80 0.77
N LEU A 251 4.24 12.42 1.54
CA LEU A 251 4.77 11.86 2.79
C LEU A 251 3.66 11.69 3.83
N PHE A 252 2.82 12.70 4.07
CA PHE A 252 1.70 12.61 5.01
C PHE A 252 0.68 11.56 4.60
N ARG A 253 0.30 11.49 3.31
CA ARG A 253 -0.58 10.44 2.79
C ARG A 253 -0.01 9.06 3.02
N PHE A 254 1.30 8.92 2.83
CA PHE A 254 2.01 7.67 3.03
C PHE A 254 2.01 7.27 4.52
N ILE A 255 2.37 8.17 5.44
CA ILE A 255 2.29 7.94 6.89
C ILE A 255 0.87 7.57 7.33
N LYS A 256 -0.15 8.27 6.83
CA LYS A 256 -1.56 7.96 7.13
C LYS A 256 -1.94 6.55 6.65
N LYS A 257 -1.46 6.11 5.49
CA LYS A 257 -1.72 4.75 5.01
C LYS A 257 -1.14 3.70 5.98
N SER A 258 0.02 3.97 6.55
CA SER A 258 0.77 3.08 7.45
C SER A 258 0.22 3.09 8.88
N ALA A 259 0.02 4.28 9.42
CA ALA A 259 -0.25 4.54 10.84
C ALA A 259 -1.75 4.65 11.15
N CYS A 260 -2.53 5.13 10.18
CA CYS A 260 -3.97 5.35 10.28
C CYS A 260 -4.79 4.29 9.53
N ALA A 261 -4.16 3.16 9.21
CA ALA A 261 -4.90 1.98 8.80
C ALA A 261 -5.82 1.57 9.94
N VAL A 262 -7.08 2.05 9.90
CA VAL A 262 -8.20 1.44 10.62
C VAL A 262 -8.02 -0.06 10.48
N GLU A 263 -8.06 -0.80 11.58
CA GLU A 263 -8.27 -2.25 11.54
C GLU A 263 -9.57 -2.52 10.81
N LYS A 264 -9.52 -2.48 9.47
CA LYS A 264 -10.62 -2.84 8.62
C LYS A 264 -10.57 -4.35 8.58
N LYS A 265 -11.22 -4.98 9.57
CA LYS A 265 -11.90 -6.26 9.31
C LYS A 265 -12.58 -6.11 7.93
N HIS A 266 -12.13 -6.91 6.98
CA HIS A 266 -12.53 -6.95 5.56
C HIS A 266 -12.13 -5.77 4.63
N ARG A 267 -10.83 -5.65 4.29
CA ARG A 267 -10.37 -5.06 3.00
C ARG A 267 -10.26 -6.06 1.83
N ARG A 268 -10.82 -7.26 1.95
CA ARG A 268 -11.01 -8.17 0.78
C ARG A 268 -12.05 -7.62 -0.21
N SER A 269 -12.91 -6.66 0.17
CA SER A 269 -14.04 -6.23 -0.68
C SER A 269 -13.71 -5.15 -1.72
N VAL A 270 -12.70 -4.28 -1.52
CA VAL A 270 -12.48 -3.15 -2.44
C VAL A 270 -11.86 -3.60 -3.76
N PHE A 271 -10.82 -4.44 -3.75
CA PHE A 271 -10.27 -5.01 -4.98
C PHE A 271 -11.28 -5.92 -5.69
N LYS A 272 -12.04 -6.70 -4.92
CA LYS A 272 -13.14 -7.51 -5.44
C LYS A 272 -14.21 -6.64 -6.09
N ARG A 273 -14.62 -5.55 -5.44
CA ARG A 273 -15.62 -4.60 -5.96
C ARG A 273 -15.09 -3.84 -7.16
N ASP A 274 -13.84 -3.41 -7.18
CA ASP A 274 -13.25 -2.70 -8.31
C ASP A 274 -13.08 -3.61 -9.53
N ILE A 275 -12.64 -4.86 -9.32
CA ILE A 275 -12.62 -5.87 -10.39
C ILE A 275 -14.04 -6.15 -10.86
N THR A 276 -14.97 -6.41 -9.94
CA THR A 276 -16.38 -6.75 -10.28
C THR A 276 -17.07 -5.58 -10.98
N ASN A 277 -16.78 -4.33 -10.61
CA ASN A 277 -17.34 -3.11 -11.18
C ASN A 277 -16.74 -2.79 -12.55
N ALA A 278 -15.41 -2.91 -12.72
CA ALA A 278 -14.77 -2.75 -14.04
C ALA A 278 -15.23 -3.83 -15.03
N ILE A 279 -15.65 -4.97 -14.51
CA ILE A 279 -16.21 -6.10 -15.25
C ILE A 279 -17.69 -5.87 -15.61
N THR A 280 -18.50 -5.13 -14.85
CA THR A 280 -19.97 -5.27 -14.96
C THR A 280 -20.66 -4.51 -16.11
N GLU A 281 -20.22 -3.31 -16.48
CA GLU A 281 -20.91 -2.53 -17.53
C GLU A 281 -20.64 -3.07 -18.94
N ASN A 282 -19.36 -3.27 -19.31
CA ASN A 282 -18.99 -3.80 -20.62
C ASN A 282 -19.32 -5.30 -20.78
N GLN A 283 -19.36 -6.07 -19.68
CA GLN A 283 -19.72 -7.48 -19.78
C GLN A 283 -21.20 -7.72 -20.03
N MET A 284 -22.11 -6.84 -19.62
CA MET A 284 -23.53 -7.10 -19.82
C MET A 284 -23.88 -7.10 -21.31
N GLN A 285 -23.31 -6.15 -22.07
CA GLN A 285 -23.45 -6.09 -23.52
C GLN A 285 -22.80 -7.30 -24.21
N LEU A 286 -21.55 -7.61 -23.87
CA LEU A 286 -20.82 -8.75 -24.44
C LEU A 286 -21.49 -10.09 -24.12
N LYS A 287 -22.01 -10.25 -22.90
CA LYS A 287 -22.74 -11.43 -22.45
C LYS A 287 -24.02 -11.62 -23.26
N ASN A 288 -24.80 -10.56 -23.45
CA ASN A 288 -26.04 -10.64 -24.23
C ASN A 288 -25.74 -11.02 -25.68
N LEU A 289 -24.74 -10.39 -26.30
CA LEU A 289 -24.30 -10.72 -27.65
C LEU A 289 -23.85 -12.19 -27.78
N MET A 290 -23.05 -12.69 -26.83
CA MET A 290 -22.63 -14.09 -26.82
C MET A 290 -23.82 -15.05 -26.63
N ILE A 291 -24.77 -14.74 -25.75
CA ILE A 291 -25.97 -15.55 -25.54
C ILE A 291 -26.81 -15.61 -26.82
N GLU A 292 -27.00 -14.49 -27.52
CA GLU A 292 -27.75 -14.45 -28.78
C GLU A 292 -27.07 -15.27 -29.88
N LYS A 293 -25.74 -15.18 -30.02
CA LYS A 293 -25.00 -15.99 -31.00
C LYS A 293 -25.04 -17.47 -30.67
N VAL A 294 -24.80 -17.84 -29.42
CA VAL A 294 -24.88 -19.24 -28.97
C VAL A 294 -26.29 -19.79 -29.20
N LYS A 295 -27.34 -19.00 -28.94
CA LYS A 295 -28.71 -19.38 -29.27
C LYS A 295 -28.88 -19.65 -30.75
N MET A 296 -28.44 -18.74 -31.62
CA MET A 296 -28.51 -18.89 -33.07
C MET A 296 -27.80 -20.18 -33.55
N TYR A 297 -26.62 -20.47 -32.99
CA TYR A 297 -25.86 -21.69 -33.28
C TYR A 297 -26.62 -22.94 -32.80
N CYS A 298 -27.14 -22.94 -31.57
CA CYS A 298 -27.96 -24.03 -31.06
C CYS A 298 -29.23 -24.25 -31.89
N ASP A 299 -29.91 -23.19 -32.32
CA ASP A 299 -31.13 -23.27 -33.15
C ASP A 299 -30.81 -23.83 -34.55
N LYS A 300 -29.60 -23.59 -35.06
CA LYS A 300 -29.17 -24.01 -36.40
C LYS A 300 -28.56 -25.42 -36.44
N PHE A 301 -27.77 -25.80 -35.44
CA PHE A 301 -26.98 -27.03 -35.43
C PHE A 301 -27.34 -28.00 -34.30
N GLY A 302 -28.01 -27.51 -33.25
CA GLY A 302 -28.44 -28.34 -32.13
C GLY A 302 -29.74 -29.10 -32.41
N GLU A 303 -29.93 -30.21 -31.71
CA GLU A 303 -31.17 -30.99 -31.78
C GLU A 303 -32.15 -30.57 -30.67
N GLY A 304 -33.44 -30.57 -30.98
CA GLY A 304 -34.51 -30.39 -29.99
C GLY A 304 -34.38 -29.12 -29.15
N GLN A 305 -34.19 -29.28 -27.84
CA GLN A 305 -34.09 -28.19 -26.87
C GLN A 305 -32.64 -27.85 -26.47
N ALA A 306 -31.66 -28.05 -27.37
CA ALA A 306 -30.23 -27.88 -27.10
C ALA A 306 -29.86 -26.57 -26.37
N PHE A 307 -30.47 -25.44 -26.75
CA PHE A 307 -30.19 -24.16 -26.08
C PHE A 307 -30.72 -24.10 -24.65
N GLN A 308 -31.88 -24.72 -24.38
CA GLN A 308 -32.44 -24.77 -23.04
C GLN A 308 -31.61 -25.69 -22.13
N GLU A 309 -31.19 -26.85 -22.64
CA GLU A 309 -30.28 -27.75 -21.93
C GLU A 309 -28.94 -27.07 -21.62
N LEU A 310 -28.42 -26.27 -22.56
CA LEU A 310 -27.22 -25.48 -22.33
C LEU A 310 -27.41 -24.44 -21.22
N LYS A 311 -28.55 -23.73 -21.20
CA LYS A 311 -28.87 -22.79 -20.10
C LYS A 311 -28.93 -23.48 -18.75
N ASP A 312 -29.53 -24.66 -18.70
CA ASP A 312 -29.66 -25.44 -17.46
C ASP A 312 -28.27 -25.91 -17.00
N SER A 313 -27.43 -26.41 -17.93
CA SER A 313 -26.04 -26.79 -17.66
C SER A 313 -25.17 -25.64 -17.17
N LEU A 314 -25.33 -24.44 -17.76
CA LEU A 314 -24.66 -23.21 -17.30
C LEU A 314 -25.08 -22.84 -15.88
N THR A 315 -26.36 -23.00 -15.55
CA THR A 315 -26.88 -22.76 -14.21
C THR A 315 -26.28 -23.75 -13.20
N GLN A 316 -26.22 -25.03 -13.55
CA GLN A 316 -25.58 -26.06 -12.72
C GLN A 316 -24.08 -25.82 -12.56
N SER A 317 -23.39 -25.42 -13.62
CA SER A 317 -21.96 -25.09 -13.59
C SER A 317 -21.70 -23.93 -12.63
N ARG A 318 -22.54 -22.88 -12.68
CA ARG A 318 -22.48 -21.75 -11.75
C ARG A 318 -22.67 -22.19 -10.30
N ILE A 319 -23.68 -23.03 -10.02
CA ILE A 319 -23.91 -23.60 -8.69
C ILE A 319 -22.72 -24.44 -8.23
N CYS A 320 -22.19 -25.30 -9.11
CA CYS A 320 -21.05 -26.18 -8.85
C CYS A 320 -19.78 -25.39 -8.50
N THR A 321 -19.54 -24.27 -9.18
CA THR A 321 -18.41 -23.37 -8.88
C THR A 321 -18.61 -22.54 -7.61
N GLY A 322 -19.83 -22.49 -7.05
CA GLY A 322 -20.18 -21.71 -5.87
C GLY A 322 -19.94 -20.21 -6.05
N ASN A 323 -19.85 -19.48 -4.94
CA ASN A 323 -19.27 -18.14 -4.98
C ASN A 323 -17.82 -18.28 -5.45
N PHE A 324 -17.55 -17.87 -6.69
CA PHE A 324 -16.26 -17.84 -7.42
C PHE A 324 -15.09 -17.17 -6.66
N LEU A 325 -15.29 -16.77 -5.42
CA LEU A 325 -14.44 -15.92 -4.60
C LEU A 325 -13.18 -16.61 -4.03
N ASP A 326 -13.02 -17.93 -4.24
CA ASP A 326 -11.82 -18.68 -3.84
C ASP A 326 -11.09 -19.31 -5.04
N ILE A 327 -10.85 -18.51 -6.08
CA ILE A 327 -9.99 -18.88 -7.23
C ILE A 327 -8.55 -19.30 -6.83
N PHE A 328 -8.15 -19.07 -5.57
CA PHE A 328 -6.84 -19.43 -5.05
C PHE A 328 -6.85 -20.69 -4.17
N GLY A 329 -8.01 -21.32 -3.99
CA GLY A 329 -8.14 -22.54 -3.19
C GLY A 329 -7.36 -23.72 -3.79
N PRO A 330 -6.90 -24.67 -2.96
CA PRO A 330 -6.14 -25.85 -3.42
C PRO A 330 -6.94 -26.76 -4.35
N GLN A 331 -8.28 -26.74 -4.28
CA GLN A 331 -9.17 -27.59 -5.07
C GLN A 331 -9.65 -26.94 -6.39
N TYR A 332 -9.25 -25.70 -6.69
CA TYR A 332 -9.76 -24.97 -7.86
C TYR A 332 -9.51 -25.72 -9.18
N ASN A 333 -8.27 -26.16 -9.41
CA ASN A 333 -7.86 -26.82 -10.65
C ASN A 333 -8.53 -28.18 -10.88
N THR A 334 -8.98 -28.86 -9.83
CA THR A 334 -9.62 -30.18 -9.94
C THR A 334 -11.14 -30.12 -9.99
N ARG A 335 -11.74 -29.06 -9.41
CA ARG A 335 -13.19 -28.89 -9.32
C ARG A 335 -13.78 -28.19 -10.55
N ILE A 336 -13.15 -27.13 -11.05
CA ILE A 336 -13.68 -26.34 -12.16
C ILE A 336 -13.85 -27.15 -13.46
N PRO A 337 -12.90 -28.02 -13.90
CA PRO A 337 -13.08 -28.75 -15.15
C PRO A 337 -14.31 -29.66 -15.07
N LYS A 338 -14.49 -30.31 -13.91
CA LYS A 338 -15.65 -31.17 -13.63
C LYS A 338 -16.96 -30.38 -13.66
N CYS A 339 -16.97 -29.17 -13.09
CA CYS A 339 -18.15 -28.31 -13.10
C CYS A 339 -18.58 -27.89 -14.50
N TYR A 340 -17.64 -27.71 -15.44
CA TYR A 340 -17.94 -27.24 -16.80
C TYR A 340 -17.98 -28.34 -17.85
N THR A 341 -17.67 -29.60 -17.52
CA THR A 341 -17.61 -30.71 -18.50
C THR A 341 -18.92 -30.87 -19.27
N ASP A 342 -20.06 -30.84 -18.55
CA ASP A 342 -21.38 -30.94 -19.19
C ASP A 342 -21.65 -29.71 -20.07
N THR A 343 -21.40 -28.49 -19.55
CA THR A 343 -21.57 -27.25 -20.33
C THR A 343 -20.74 -27.29 -21.62
N ILE A 344 -19.47 -27.71 -21.56
CA ILE A 344 -18.59 -27.82 -22.73
C ILE A 344 -19.20 -28.75 -23.78
N ASN A 345 -19.70 -29.91 -23.36
CA ASN A 345 -20.33 -30.88 -24.27
C ASN A 345 -21.63 -30.33 -24.87
N LYS A 346 -22.45 -29.62 -24.08
CA LYS A 346 -23.67 -28.98 -24.58
C LYS A 346 -23.38 -27.85 -25.56
N ILE A 347 -22.35 -27.03 -25.32
CA ILE A 347 -21.93 -26.00 -26.29
C ILE A 347 -21.43 -26.66 -27.58
N ARG A 348 -20.63 -27.74 -27.49
CA ARG A 348 -20.15 -28.48 -28.68
C ARG A 348 -21.28 -28.98 -29.56
N ASN A 349 -22.40 -29.41 -28.97
CA ASN A 349 -23.57 -29.85 -29.72
C ASN A 349 -24.29 -28.71 -30.45
N CYS A 350 -24.07 -27.46 -30.03
CA CYS A 350 -24.61 -26.28 -30.70
C CYS A 350 -23.68 -25.74 -31.80
N LEU A 351 -22.44 -26.22 -31.89
CA LEU A 351 -21.43 -25.65 -32.78
C LEU A 351 -21.19 -26.55 -34.00
N PRO A 352 -20.88 -25.98 -35.17
CA PRO A 352 -20.42 -26.76 -36.31
C PRO A 352 -19.06 -27.42 -36.00
N GLU A 353 -18.71 -28.46 -36.76
CA GLU A 353 -17.56 -29.34 -36.46
C GLU A 353 -16.25 -28.55 -36.28
N GLU A 354 -16.01 -27.60 -37.16
CA GLU A 354 -14.85 -26.71 -37.14
C GLU A 354 -14.73 -25.84 -35.87
N LEU A 355 -15.83 -25.63 -35.12
CA LEU A 355 -15.86 -24.81 -33.90
C LEU A 355 -15.95 -25.63 -32.61
N LYS A 356 -16.08 -26.97 -32.68
CA LYS A 356 -16.23 -27.82 -31.48
C LYS A 356 -15.01 -27.80 -30.54
N TYR A 357 -13.84 -27.36 -31.01
CA TYR A 357 -12.66 -27.17 -30.16
C TYR A 357 -12.80 -25.95 -29.22
N PHE A 358 -13.56 -24.93 -29.63
CA PHE A 358 -13.57 -23.61 -29.02
C PHE A 358 -13.97 -23.60 -27.53
N PRO A 359 -14.99 -24.35 -27.08
CA PRO A 359 -15.38 -24.36 -25.66
C PRO A 359 -14.28 -24.88 -24.73
N SER A 360 -13.55 -25.92 -25.16
CA SER A 360 -12.40 -26.44 -24.40
C SER A 360 -11.24 -25.46 -24.41
N PHE A 361 -10.97 -24.84 -25.57
CA PHE A 361 -9.93 -23.84 -25.71
C PHE A 361 -10.10 -22.67 -24.72
N ILE A 362 -11.32 -22.12 -24.56
CA ILE A 362 -11.60 -21.05 -23.59
C ILE A 362 -11.34 -21.51 -22.15
N VAL A 363 -11.75 -22.74 -21.82
CA VAL A 363 -11.56 -23.32 -20.49
C VAL A 363 -10.07 -23.51 -20.19
N ASP A 364 -9.28 -23.94 -21.17
CA ASP A 364 -7.83 -24.10 -21.05
C ASP A 364 -7.12 -22.75 -20.85
N ILE A 365 -7.56 -21.68 -21.53
CA ILE A 365 -7.07 -20.31 -21.27
C ILE A 365 -7.33 -19.92 -19.81
N LEU A 366 -8.57 -20.10 -19.34
CA LEU A 366 -8.95 -19.75 -17.96
C LEU A 366 -8.11 -20.50 -16.93
N PHE A 367 -7.86 -21.79 -17.16
CA PHE A 367 -6.98 -22.58 -16.29
C PHE A 367 -5.55 -22.10 -16.29
N SER A 368 -4.99 -21.88 -17.47
CA SER A 368 -3.62 -21.41 -17.63
C SER A 368 -3.40 -20.06 -16.94
N VAL A 369 -4.31 -19.12 -17.16
CA VAL A 369 -4.27 -17.80 -16.50
C VAL A 369 -4.43 -17.96 -14.99
N THR A 370 -5.36 -18.78 -14.51
CA THR A 370 -5.56 -18.96 -13.06
C THR A 370 -4.36 -19.62 -12.38
N GLU A 371 -3.74 -20.62 -13.02
CA GLU A 371 -2.51 -21.26 -12.56
C GLU A 371 -1.35 -20.24 -12.46
N PHE A 372 -1.20 -19.40 -13.48
CA PHE A 372 -0.24 -18.30 -13.48
C PHE A 372 -0.51 -17.33 -12.33
N LEU A 373 -1.76 -16.86 -12.16
CA LEU A 373 -2.15 -15.94 -11.10
C LEU A 373 -1.89 -16.53 -9.71
N LYS A 374 -2.18 -17.82 -9.51
CA LYS A 374 -1.94 -18.55 -8.25
C LYS A 374 -0.45 -18.57 -7.88
N THR A 375 0.40 -18.90 -8.85
CA THR A 375 1.86 -18.95 -8.69
C THR A 375 2.46 -17.56 -8.46
N ASN A 376 1.76 -16.51 -8.88
CA ASN A 376 2.18 -15.11 -8.75
C ASN A 376 1.36 -14.33 -7.71
N THR A 377 0.65 -15.01 -6.80
CA THR A 377 -0.23 -14.38 -5.80
C THR A 377 0.47 -13.33 -4.93
N GLN A 378 1.79 -13.47 -4.70
CA GLN A 378 2.58 -12.49 -3.96
C GLN A 378 2.56 -11.09 -4.58
N HIS A 379 2.38 -10.97 -5.91
CA HIS A 379 2.31 -9.67 -6.59
C HIS A 379 0.92 -9.02 -6.50
N PHE A 380 -0.12 -9.79 -6.17
CA PHE A 380 -1.51 -9.33 -6.11
C PHE A 380 -2.03 -9.07 -4.71
N LYS A 381 -1.37 -9.58 -3.68
CA LYS A 381 -1.73 -9.22 -2.30
C LYS A 381 -1.51 -7.71 -2.17
N LEU A 382 -2.56 -6.95 -1.86
CA LEU A 382 -2.51 -5.49 -1.65
C LEU A 382 -1.56 -5.06 -0.51
N SER A 383 -1.12 -6.02 0.32
CA SER A 383 -0.06 -5.84 1.31
C SER A 383 1.34 -6.10 0.75
N SER A 384 1.47 -6.44 -0.54
CA SER A 384 2.77 -6.62 -1.17
C SER A 384 3.43 -5.26 -1.33
N THR A 385 4.67 -5.20 -0.87
CA THR A 385 5.56 -4.05 -0.80
C THR A 385 6.00 -3.54 -2.18
N ASN A 386 5.50 -4.12 -3.27
CA ASN A 386 5.96 -3.75 -4.61
C ASN A 386 5.13 -2.58 -5.17
N MET A 387 5.60 -1.37 -4.86
CA MET A 387 5.01 -0.09 -5.30
C MET A 387 4.88 0.01 -6.82
N VAL A 388 5.75 -0.66 -7.58
CA VAL A 388 5.72 -0.66 -9.06
C VAL A 388 4.44 -1.30 -9.58
N PHE A 389 4.05 -2.46 -9.04
CA PHE A 389 2.80 -3.11 -9.44
C PHE A 389 1.58 -2.24 -9.08
N GLN A 390 1.57 -1.62 -7.90
CA GLN A 390 0.47 -0.75 -7.49
C GLN A 390 0.32 0.47 -8.42
N GLN A 391 1.42 1.14 -8.75
CA GLN A 391 1.42 2.27 -9.69
C GLN A 391 1.01 1.84 -11.10
N CYS A 392 1.50 0.71 -11.58
CA CYS A 392 1.10 0.15 -12.87
C CYS A 392 -0.41 -0.14 -12.89
N PHE A 393 -0.96 -0.80 -11.86
CA PHE A 393 -2.41 -1.05 -11.79
C PHE A 393 -3.25 0.22 -11.72
N ILE A 394 -2.78 1.26 -11.04
CA ILE A 394 -3.46 2.57 -11.02
C ILE A 394 -3.46 3.18 -12.43
N SER A 395 -2.33 3.11 -13.13
CA SER A 395 -2.18 3.65 -14.48
C SER A 395 -3.03 2.89 -15.50
N LEU A 396 -3.06 1.55 -15.42
CA LEU A 396 -3.89 0.68 -16.26
C LEU A 396 -5.40 0.89 -16.06
N ARG A 397 -5.83 1.56 -14.97
CA ARG A 397 -7.24 1.89 -14.71
C ARG A 397 -7.67 3.22 -15.34
N GLN A 398 -6.74 4.01 -15.86
CA GLN A 398 -7.07 5.26 -16.55
C GLN A 398 -7.90 4.98 -17.80
N GLU A 399 -8.87 5.85 -18.09
CA GLU A 399 -9.84 5.62 -19.18
C GLU A 399 -9.16 5.54 -20.55
N SER A 400 -8.19 6.42 -20.81
CA SER A 400 -7.38 6.40 -22.05
C SER A 400 -6.62 5.08 -22.27
N VAL A 401 -6.18 4.44 -21.20
CA VAL A 401 -5.49 3.14 -21.27
C VAL A 401 -6.51 2.03 -21.55
N LYS A 402 -7.71 2.10 -20.97
CA LYS A 402 -8.79 1.16 -21.30
C LYS A 402 -9.18 1.26 -22.77
N GLU A 403 -9.28 2.47 -23.31
CA GLU A 403 -9.52 2.69 -24.75
C GLU A 403 -8.43 2.04 -25.60
N SER A 404 -7.17 2.13 -25.20
CA SER A 404 -6.05 1.46 -25.89
C SER A 404 -6.18 -0.06 -25.87
N PHE A 405 -6.62 -0.66 -24.75
CA PHE A 405 -6.92 -2.10 -24.70
C PHE A 405 -8.14 -2.49 -25.54
N LEU A 406 -9.18 -1.66 -25.55
CA LEU A 406 -10.35 -1.87 -26.40
C LEU A 406 -9.97 -1.81 -27.88
N GLN A 407 -9.07 -0.90 -28.26
CA GLN A 407 -8.52 -0.83 -29.60
C GLN A 407 -7.78 -2.12 -29.97
N CYS A 408 -6.92 -2.65 -29.09
CA CYS A 408 -6.30 -3.97 -29.30
C CYS A 408 -7.32 -5.09 -29.55
N ILE A 409 -8.47 -5.07 -28.86
CA ILE A 409 -9.53 -6.07 -29.04
C ILE A 409 -10.23 -5.89 -30.38
N ASN A 410 -10.51 -4.65 -30.77
CA ASN A 410 -11.18 -4.32 -32.03
C ASN A 410 -10.30 -4.65 -33.24
N ASP A 411 -9.01 -4.32 -33.18
CA ASP A 411 -8.03 -4.59 -34.24
C ASP A 411 -7.78 -6.09 -34.43
N CYS A 412 -8.07 -6.90 -33.41
CA CYS A 412 -7.95 -8.36 -33.47
C CYS A 412 -9.07 -9.02 -34.31
N GLU A 413 -10.08 -8.26 -34.75
CA GLU A 413 -11.25 -8.73 -35.52
C GLU A 413 -11.95 -9.97 -34.93
N LEU A 414 -11.78 -10.24 -33.63
CA LEU A 414 -12.48 -11.31 -32.93
C LEU A 414 -14.00 -11.07 -32.89
N THR A 415 -14.44 -9.84 -33.20
CA THR A 415 -15.82 -9.40 -33.19
C THR A 415 -16.55 -9.63 -34.52
N ASP A 416 -15.84 -9.77 -35.66
CA ASP A 416 -16.46 -10.06 -36.96
C ASP A 416 -16.64 -11.58 -37.16
N VAL A 417 -17.47 -12.15 -36.30
CA VAL A 417 -17.76 -13.59 -36.27
C VAL A 417 -18.52 -14.09 -37.50
N ASN A 418 -18.83 -13.19 -38.45
CA ASN A 418 -19.62 -13.48 -39.64
C ASN A 418 -18.76 -13.69 -40.89
N LYS A 419 -17.48 -13.29 -40.88
CA LYS A 419 -16.63 -13.28 -42.09
C LYS A 419 -15.61 -14.40 -42.23
N GLU A 420 -15.24 -15.09 -41.16
CA GLU A 420 -14.17 -16.11 -41.21
C GLU A 420 -14.50 -17.40 -40.46
N ILE A 421 -14.02 -18.52 -41.01
CA ILE A 421 -13.98 -19.81 -40.33
C ILE A 421 -12.90 -19.71 -39.23
N PHE A 422 -13.32 -19.71 -37.96
CA PHE A 422 -12.41 -19.68 -36.81
C PHE A 422 -11.77 -21.06 -36.60
N THR A 423 -10.81 -21.44 -37.44
CA THR A 423 -9.96 -22.59 -37.13
C THR A 423 -9.10 -22.32 -35.89
N LYS A 424 -8.61 -23.38 -35.23
CA LYS A 424 -7.76 -23.23 -34.05
C LYS A 424 -6.52 -22.37 -34.34
N ASP A 425 -5.92 -22.54 -35.52
CA ASP A 425 -4.74 -21.79 -35.98
C ASP A 425 -5.03 -20.30 -36.13
N VAL A 426 -6.14 -19.94 -36.77
CA VAL A 426 -6.56 -18.54 -36.94
C VAL A 426 -6.86 -17.92 -35.57
N THR A 427 -7.56 -18.64 -34.70
CA THR A 427 -7.83 -18.18 -33.33
C THR A 427 -6.55 -17.97 -32.53
N CYS A 428 -5.58 -18.87 -32.66
CA CYS A 428 -4.29 -18.76 -31.98
C CYS A 428 -3.44 -17.61 -32.50
N LYS A 429 -3.44 -17.38 -33.81
CA LYS A 429 -2.79 -16.21 -34.40
C LYS A 429 -3.41 -14.91 -33.86
N LYS A 430 -4.74 -14.78 -33.92
CA LYS A 430 -5.46 -13.62 -33.39
C LYS A 430 -5.18 -13.41 -31.89
N LEU A 431 -5.20 -14.48 -31.08
CA LEU A 431 -4.89 -14.40 -29.65
C LEU A 431 -3.43 -13.95 -29.40
N ASN A 432 -2.47 -14.41 -30.20
CA ASN A 432 -1.09 -13.93 -30.12
C ASN A 432 -1.01 -12.43 -30.44
N ASP A 433 -1.66 -11.97 -31.50
CA ASP A 433 -1.70 -10.55 -31.87
C ASP A 433 -2.32 -9.69 -30.77
N LEU A 434 -3.43 -10.15 -30.17
CA LEU A 434 -4.07 -9.49 -29.03
C LEU A 434 -3.14 -9.40 -27.83
N THR A 435 -2.47 -10.49 -27.47
CA THR A 435 -1.57 -10.52 -26.31
C THR A 435 -0.32 -9.66 -26.53
N ASN A 436 0.18 -9.57 -27.76
CA ASN A 436 1.27 -8.67 -28.15
C ASN A 436 0.85 -7.20 -28.06
N CYS A 437 -0.33 -6.86 -28.55
CA CYS A 437 -0.89 -5.52 -28.43
C CYS A 437 -1.09 -5.13 -26.96
N ALA A 438 -1.75 -5.98 -26.17
CA ALA A 438 -1.96 -5.79 -24.74
C ALA A 438 -0.62 -5.64 -23.97
N SER A 439 0.38 -6.45 -24.31
CA SER A 439 1.73 -6.36 -23.75
C SER A 439 2.38 -5.00 -24.03
N THR A 440 2.20 -4.48 -25.25
CA THR A 440 2.70 -3.16 -25.66
C THR A 440 2.01 -2.05 -24.89
N VAL A 441 0.69 -2.09 -24.74
CA VAL A 441 -0.06 -1.13 -23.93
C VAL A 441 0.43 -1.14 -22.47
N MET A 442 0.61 -2.33 -21.88
CA MET A 442 1.15 -2.45 -20.52
C MET A 442 2.57 -1.88 -20.42
N LYS A 443 3.43 -2.14 -21.40
CA LYS A 443 4.82 -1.66 -21.43
C LYS A 443 4.91 -0.14 -21.54
N ASN A 444 4.04 0.47 -22.33
CA ASN A 444 4.00 1.92 -22.53
C ASN A 444 3.35 2.66 -21.35
N THR A 445 2.41 2.00 -20.67
CA THR A 445 1.68 2.60 -19.54
C THR A 445 2.47 2.51 -18.23
N CYS A 446 3.18 1.41 -18.02
CA CYS A 446 3.81 1.13 -16.73
C CYS A 446 5.30 1.47 -16.72
N ILE A 447 5.80 1.89 -15.56
CA ILE A 447 7.22 2.17 -15.35
C ILE A 447 8.03 0.90 -15.66
N PRO A 448 9.11 1.00 -16.47
CA PRO A 448 9.98 -0.13 -16.77
C PRO A 448 10.51 -0.78 -15.48
N ASP A 449 10.28 -2.09 -15.33
CA ASP A 449 10.74 -2.87 -14.18
C ASP A 449 10.83 -4.35 -14.57
N ILE A 450 11.93 -5.00 -14.19
CA ILE A 450 12.22 -6.38 -14.57
C ILE A 450 11.21 -7.39 -13.98
N THR A 451 10.67 -7.10 -12.80
CA THR A 451 9.67 -7.97 -12.14
C THR A 451 8.33 -7.83 -12.84
N LEU A 452 7.94 -6.60 -13.18
CA LEU A 452 6.74 -6.32 -13.94
C LEU A 452 6.82 -6.91 -15.35
N ASP A 453 7.97 -6.81 -16.03
CA ASP A 453 8.20 -7.41 -17.33
C ASP A 453 8.05 -8.93 -17.29
N LYS A 454 8.66 -9.58 -16.28
CA LYS A 454 8.53 -11.03 -16.06
C LYS A 454 7.08 -11.42 -15.82
N PHE A 455 6.37 -10.64 -15.01
CA PHE A 455 4.95 -10.88 -14.74
C PHE A 455 4.09 -10.71 -16.01
N ARG A 456 4.26 -9.61 -16.75
CA ARG A 456 3.55 -9.35 -18.01
C ARG A 456 3.79 -10.48 -19.00
N ASN A 457 5.05 -10.83 -19.25
CA ASN A 457 5.41 -11.88 -20.20
C ASN A 457 4.84 -13.24 -19.77
N GLY A 458 4.89 -13.55 -18.47
CA GLY A 458 4.29 -14.76 -17.92
C GLY A 458 2.76 -14.79 -18.07
N LEU A 459 2.09 -13.65 -17.90
CA LEU A 459 0.65 -13.51 -18.11
C LEU A 459 0.28 -13.74 -19.58
N MET A 460 1.01 -13.14 -20.53
CA MET A 460 0.79 -13.34 -21.96
C MET A 460 1.07 -14.79 -22.38
N ALA A 461 2.12 -15.40 -21.85
CA ALA A 461 2.42 -16.82 -22.06
C ALA A 461 1.31 -17.72 -21.48
N ALA A 462 0.64 -17.30 -20.40
CA ALA A 462 -0.48 -18.03 -19.84
C ALA A 462 -1.71 -17.97 -20.77
N PHE A 463 -2.04 -16.78 -21.32
CA PHE A 463 -3.13 -16.66 -22.31
C PHE A 463 -2.90 -17.51 -23.55
N THR A 464 -1.67 -17.58 -24.04
CA THR A 464 -1.30 -18.28 -25.28
C THR A 464 -0.95 -19.75 -25.08
N LYS A 465 -0.95 -20.27 -23.84
CA LYS A 465 -0.59 -21.67 -23.54
C LYS A 465 -1.38 -22.69 -24.37
N PRO A 466 -2.72 -22.56 -24.58
CA PRO A 466 -3.48 -23.53 -25.39
C PRO A 466 -3.14 -23.53 -26.89
N CYS A 467 -2.33 -22.57 -27.34
CA CYS A 467 -1.87 -22.44 -28.73
C CYS A 467 -0.48 -23.06 -28.98
N LYS A 468 0.16 -23.66 -27.98
CA LYS A 468 1.51 -24.23 -28.14
C LYS A 468 1.55 -25.56 -28.90
N ASP A 469 0.40 -26.22 -29.03
CA ASP A 469 0.23 -27.48 -29.73
C ASP A 469 -0.49 -27.29 -31.08
N VAL A 470 -0.31 -26.11 -31.68
CA VAL A 470 -0.86 -25.68 -32.97
C VAL A 470 0.31 -25.20 -33.81
#